data_AF-A0A2G8JUY2-F1
#
_entry.id   AF-A0A2G8JUY2-F1
#
_cell.length_a   1.000
_cell.length_b   1.000
_cell.length_c   1.000
_cell.angle_alpha   90.00
_cell.angle_beta   90.00
_cell.angle_gamma   90.00
#
_symmetry.space_group_name_H-M   'P 1'
#
loop_
_entity.id
_entity.type
_entity.pdbx_description
1 polymer ?
#
loop_
_entity_poly.entity_id
_entity_poly.type
_entity_poly.pdbx_seq_one_letter_code
_entity_poly.pdbx_strand_id
1 'polypeptide(L)'
;MDAYNITENSFVLGHPDHFKYFNGFWSKRGYKGRLSTGFYYASDALSRCNEVHLYGFWPFNWIFEKDGPRIIDYHYFDNISFPGTTKKSAHTMNKEFSILLQLHTFGIIKLHYGKCY
;
A
#
# COMPACT_ATOMS: atom_id res chain seq x y z
N MET A 1 -11.49 31.76 7.22
CA MET A 1 -11.84 30.65 6.30
C MET A 1 -10.90 30.70 5.08
N ASP A 2 -9.62 30.97 5.32
CA ASP A 2 -8.69 31.48 4.29
C ASP A 2 -7.55 30.50 3.97
N ALA A 3 -7.55 29.33 4.61
CA ALA A 3 -6.45 28.34 4.53
C ALA A 3 -6.33 27.61 3.18
N TYR A 4 -7.31 27.79 2.28
CA TYR A 4 -7.34 27.13 0.97
C TYR A 4 -7.20 28.10 -0.21
N ASN A 5 -6.99 29.41 0.02
CA ASN A 5 -6.74 30.37 -1.05
C ASN A 5 -5.24 30.38 -1.42
N ILE A 6 -4.73 29.20 -1.80
CA ILE A 6 -3.31 28.98 -2.10
C ILE A 6 -3.12 29.18 -3.61
N THR A 7 -2.53 30.31 -3.99
CA THR A 7 -2.21 30.66 -5.40
C THR A 7 -0.80 30.24 -5.83
N GLU A 8 0.03 29.79 -4.89
CA GLU A 8 1.39 29.34 -5.13
C GLU A 8 1.50 27.81 -5.06
N ASN A 9 2.17 27.21 -6.04
CA ASN A 9 2.49 25.79 -6.00
C ASN A 9 3.52 25.54 -4.88
N SER A 10 3.10 24.93 -3.78
CA SER A 10 3.99 24.53 -2.69
C SER A 10 4.30 23.04 -2.77
N PHE A 11 5.58 22.70 -2.64
CA PHE A 11 6.04 21.31 -2.59
C PHE A 11 6.49 20.96 -1.18
N VAL A 12 5.90 19.92 -0.59
CA VAL A 12 6.25 19.45 0.75
C VAL A 12 7.09 18.20 0.63
N LEU A 13 8.34 18.29 1.11
CA LEU A 13 9.26 17.17 1.16
C LEU A 13 9.24 16.51 2.53
N GLY A 14 8.96 15.21 2.56
CA GLY A 14 9.06 14.41 3.78
C GLY A 14 10.52 14.21 4.20
N HIS A 15 10.78 14.24 5.51
CA HIS A 15 12.11 14.00 6.04
C HIS A 15 12.59 12.58 5.68
N PRO A 16 13.80 12.39 5.11
CA PRO A 16 14.24 11.08 4.61
C PRO A 16 14.34 10.02 5.71
N ASP A 17 14.64 10.42 6.95
CA ASP A 17 14.70 9.47 8.08
C ASP A 17 13.33 8.92 8.46
N HIS A 18 12.23 9.59 8.11
CA HIS A 18 10.88 9.08 8.37
C HIS A 18 10.67 7.70 7.74
N PHE A 19 11.07 7.55 6.48
CA PHE A 19 11.07 6.25 5.80
C PHE A 19 11.98 5.23 6.49
N LYS A 20 13.19 5.64 6.91
CA LYS A 20 14.15 4.74 7.59
C LYS A 20 13.59 4.21 8.91
N TYR A 21 12.90 5.05 9.69
CA TYR A 21 12.29 4.62 10.95
C TYR A 21 11.18 3.59 10.74
N PHE A 22 10.29 3.79 9.77
CA PHE A 22 9.27 2.79 9.44
C PHE A 22 9.87 1.50 8.88
N ASN A 23 10.87 1.61 8.01
CA ASN A 23 11.56 0.42 7.51
C ASN A 23 12.20 -0.36 8.67
N GLY A 24 12.86 0.33 9.61
CA GLY A 24 13.42 -0.29 10.82
C GLY A 24 12.36 -0.89 11.76
N PHE A 25 11.20 -0.26 11.91
CA PHE A 25 10.08 -0.75 12.71
C PHE A 25 9.60 -2.13 12.22
N TRP A 26 9.45 -2.30 10.91
CA TRP A 26 9.05 -3.58 10.32
C TRP A 26 10.19 -4.59 10.26
N SER A 27 11.43 -4.15 10.04
CA SER A 27 12.60 -5.04 10.09
C SER A 27 12.76 -5.72 11.46
N LYS A 28 12.53 -4.99 12.55
CA LYS A 28 12.52 -5.56 13.92
C LYS A 28 11.42 -6.60 14.14
N ARG A 29 10.38 -6.61 13.28
CA ARG A 29 9.26 -7.58 13.29
C ARG A 29 9.43 -8.69 12.24
N GLY A 30 10.62 -8.83 11.66
CA GLY A 30 10.95 -9.91 10.74
C GLY A 30 10.68 -9.61 9.26
N TYR A 31 10.21 -8.40 8.91
CA TYR A 31 10.14 -8.00 7.50
C TYR A 31 11.55 -7.83 6.91
N LYS A 32 11.80 -8.42 5.74
CA LYS A 32 13.09 -8.33 5.03
C LYS A 32 12.88 -7.67 3.67
N GLY A 33 13.51 -6.53 3.45
CA GLY A 33 13.44 -5.78 2.20
C GLY A 33 13.23 -4.29 2.44
N ARG A 34 13.10 -3.54 1.35
CA ARG A 34 12.69 -2.12 1.39
C ARG A 34 11.17 -2.06 1.28
N LEU A 35 10.51 -1.29 2.16
CA LEU A 35 9.07 -1.08 2.07
C LEU A 35 8.67 -0.49 0.71
N SER A 36 7.55 -0.94 0.14
CA SER A 36 6.88 -0.18 -0.91
C SER A 36 6.40 1.18 -0.38
N THR A 37 6.20 2.14 -1.28
CA THR A 37 5.62 3.45 -0.94
C THR A 37 4.24 3.28 -0.29
N GLY A 38 3.41 2.36 -0.80
CA GLY A 38 2.09 2.08 -0.24
C GLY A 38 2.17 1.55 1.20
N PHE A 39 3.04 0.59 1.48
CA PHE A 39 3.16 0.03 2.82
C PHE A 39 3.77 1.02 3.82
N TYR A 40 4.70 1.88 3.37
CA TYR A 40 5.19 3.01 4.15
C TYR A 40 4.06 3.98 4.54
N TYR A 41 3.23 4.43 3.59
CA TYR A 41 2.12 5.33 3.91
C TYR A 41 1.02 4.67 4.74
N ALA A 42 0.76 3.36 4.56
CA ALA A 42 -0.13 2.62 5.45
C ALA A 42 0.39 2.61 6.89
N SER A 43 1.71 2.50 7.07
CA SER A 43 2.36 2.53 8.39
C SER A 43 2.33 3.92 9.02
N ASP A 44 2.57 4.96 8.22
CA ASP A 44 2.43 6.36 8.65
C ASP A 44 0.99 6.64 9.11
N ALA A 45 -0.01 6.29 8.29
CA ALA A 45 -1.41 6.45 8.63
C ALA A 45 -1.76 5.73 9.95
N LEU A 46 -1.30 4.50 10.14
CA LEU A 46 -1.49 3.75 11.39
C LEU A 46 -0.90 4.43 12.63
N SER A 47 0.12 5.28 12.46
CA SER A 47 0.75 5.98 13.59
C SER A 47 -0.01 7.22 14.06
N ARG A 48 -0.94 7.76 13.25
CA ARG A 48 -1.56 9.07 13.49
C ARG A 48 -3.05 9.18 13.19
N CYS A 49 -3.64 8.23 12.46
CA CYS A 49 -5.07 8.21 12.15
C CYS A 49 -5.81 7.31 13.14
N ASN A 50 -7.00 7.74 13.58
CA ASN A 50 -7.87 6.92 14.43
C ASN A 50 -8.43 5.69 13.70
N GLU A 51 -8.60 5.79 12.38
CA GLU A 51 -9.13 4.74 11.53
C GLU A 51 -8.44 4.78 10.16
N VAL A 52 -8.07 3.61 9.63
CA VAL A 52 -7.33 3.49 8.37
C VAL A 52 -8.06 2.54 7.43
N HIS A 53 -8.43 3.06 6.26
CA HIS A 53 -8.99 2.30 5.15
C HIS A 53 -7.98 2.26 4.01
N LEU A 54 -7.66 1.07 3.53
CA LEU A 54 -6.73 0.89 2.42
C LEU A 54 -7.47 0.41 1.17
N TYR A 55 -7.21 1.08 0.05
CA TYR A 55 -7.77 0.78 -1.27
C TYR A 55 -6.64 0.56 -2.28
N GLY A 56 -6.85 -0.34 -3.24
CA GLY A 56 -5.86 -0.60 -4.30
C GLY A 56 -4.62 -1.40 -3.86
N PHE A 57 -4.62 -1.95 -2.64
CA PHE A 57 -3.57 -2.85 -2.18
C PHE A 57 -3.89 -4.29 -2.61
N TRP A 58 -3.43 -4.69 -3.79
CA TRP A 58 -3.62 -6.05 -4.31
C TRP A 58 -2.45 -6.47 -5.21
N PRO A 59 -1.44 -7.18 -4.68
CA PRO A 59 -0.21 -7.49 -5.42
C PRO A 59 -0.31 -8.81 -6.22
N PHE A 60 -1.49 -9.16 -6.72
CA PHE A 60 -1.72 -10.41 -7.46
C PHE A 60 -2.35 -10.13 -8.82
N ASN A 61 -1.97 -10.90 -9.83
CA ASN A 61 -2.39 -10.72 -11.23
C ASN A 61 -3.77 -11.28 -11.56
N TRP A 62 -4.52 -11.71 -10.55
CA TRP A 62 -5.88 -12.21 -10.71
C TRP A 62 -6.72 -11.84 -9.49
N ILE A 63 -8.03 -11.78 -9.68
CA ILE A 63 -9.04 -11.60 -8.64
C ILE A 63 -10.16 -12.64 -8.83
N PHE A 64 -10.70 -13.18 -7.75
CA PHE A 64 -11.88 -14.06 -7.83
C PHE A 64 -13.15 -13.22 -7.92
N GLU A 65 -13.91 -13.43 -8.99
CA GLU A 65 -15.24 -12.87 -9.18
C GLU A 65 -16.29 -13.99 -9.23
N LYS A 66 -17.58 -13.63 -9.32
CA LYS A 66 -18.69 -14.60 -9.34
C LYS A 66 -18.56 -15.63 -10.47
N ASP A 67 -18.06 -15.19 -11.62
CA ASP A 67 -17.95 -16.01 -12.84
C ASP A 67 -16.58 -16.73 -12.96
N GLY A 68 -15.73 -16.63 -11.94
CA GLY A 68 -14.40 -17.25 -11.90
C GLY A 68 -13.25 -16.25 -11.72
N PRO A 69 -11.98 -16.72 -11.79
CA PRO A 69 -10.82 -15.85 -11.70
C PRO A 69 -10.69 -14.97 -12.94
N ARG A 70 -10.52 -13.67 -12.75
CA ARG A 70 -10.24 -12.70 -13.80
C ARG A 70 -8.81 -12.20 -13.69
N ILE A 71 -8.08 -12.19 -14.80
CA ILE A 71 -6.75 -11.57 -14.87
C ILE A 71 -6.92 -10.04 -14.79
N ILE A 72 -6.05 -9.40 -14.03
CA ILE A 72 -6.06 -7.94 -13.87
C ILE A 72 -4.70 -7.34 -14.20
N ASP A 73 -4.72 -6.09 -14.64
CA ASP A 73 -3.52 -5.28 -14.87
C ASP A 73 -2.87 -4.86 -13.55
N TYR A 74 -1.59 -4.52 -13.61
CA TYR A 74 -0.77 -4.16 -12.45
C TYR A 74 -1.19 -2.84 -11.82
N HIS A 75 -1.55 -1.85 -12.65
CA HIS A 75 -2.14 -0.59 -12.19
C HIS A 75 -3.59 -0.47 -12.67
N TYR A 76 -4.37 0.35 -11.97
CA TYR A 76 -5.78 0.55 -12.29
C TYR A 76 -6.03 1.49 -13.48
N PHE A 77 -5.01 2.24 -13.91
CA PHE A 77 -5.14 3.30 -14.92
C PHE A 77 -4.39 3.00 -16.22
N ASP A 78 -3.66 1.88 -16.28
CA ASP A 78 -2.91 1.47 -17.45
C ASP A 78 -3.14 -0.02 -17.76
N ASN A 79 -2.57 -0.48 -18.87
CA ASN A 79 -2.64 -1.87 -19.31
C ASN A 79 -1.30 -2.59 -19.13
N ILE A 80 -0.54 -2.22 -18.09
CA ILE A 80 0.72 -2.88 -17.78
C ILE A 80 0.42 -4.19 -17.08
N SER A 81 0.84 -5.30 -17.68
CA SER A 81 0.78 -6.60 -17.01
C SER A 81 1.76 -6.68 -15.85
N PHE A 82 1.45 -7.52 -14.86
CA PHE A 82 2.35 -7.73 -13.72
C PHE A 82 3.75 -8.11 -14.21
N PRO A 83 4.81 -7.46 -13.71
CA PRO A 83 6.17 -7.79 -14.12
C PRO A 83 6.42 -9.27 -13.85
N GLY A 84 6.82 -10.00 -14.90
CA GLY A 84 7.16 -11.41 -14.77
C GLY A 84 8.27 -11.64 -13.73
N THR A 85 8.38 -12.88 -13.26
CA THR A 85 9.36 -13.34 -12.24
C THR A 85 10.84 -13.08 -12.58
N THR A 86 11.13 -12.52 -13.75
CA THR A 86 12.45 -12.20 -14.27
C THR A 86 13.00 -10.85 -13.79
N LYS A 87 12.15 -9.90 -13.39
CA LYS A 87 12.59 -8.65 -12.75
C LYS A 87 12.61 -8.84 -11.23
N LYS A 88 13.79 -8.77 -10.62
CA LYS A 88 13.92 -8.70 -9.15
C LYS A 88 13.20 -7.44 -8.66
N SER A 89 11.95 -7.59 -8.22
CA SER A 89 11.23 -6.50 -7.56
C SER A 89 12.03 -6.05 -6.34
N ALA A 90 12.25 -4.74 -6.22
CA ALA A 90 12.89 -4.16 -5.04
C ALA A 90 12.06 -4.34 -3.75
N HIS A 91 10.77 -4.69 -3.91
CA HIS A 91 9.79 -4.82 -2.84
C HIS A 91 9.18 -6.22 -2.82
N THR A 92 8.89 -6.72 -1.62
CA THR A 92 8.14 -7.98 -1.43
C THR A 92 6.68 -7.67 -1.11
N MET A 93 5.95 -7.11 -2.10
CA MET A 93 4.58 -6.62 -1.89
C MET A 93 3.59 -7.73 -1.48
N ASN A 94 3.84 -8.98 -1.89
CA ASN A 94 3.08 -10.13 -1.40
C ASN A 94 3.20 -10.30 0.12
N LYS A 95 4.41 -10.14 0.68
CA LYS A 95 4.63 -10.19 2.13
C LYS A 95 4.04 -9.00 2.85
N GLU A 96 4.13 -7.80 2.26
CA GLU A 96 3.48 -6.60 2.79
C GLU A 96 1.96 -6.79 2.87
N PHE A 97 1.36 -7.32 1.81
CA PHE A 97 -0.06 -7.64 1.78
C PHE A 97 -0.44 -8.68 2.83
N SER A 98 0.37 -9.72 3.07
CA SER A 98 0.10 -10.67 4.16
C SER A 98 0.04 -9.99 5.54
N ILE A 99 0.92 -9.02 5.79
CA ILE A 99 0.88 -8.22 7.03
C ILE A 99 -0.39 -7.36 7.07
N LEU A 100 -0.72 -6.66 5.98
CA LEU A 100 -1.94 -5.84 5.90
C LEU A 100 -3.20 -6.69 6.11
N LEU A 101 -3.25 -7.88 5.53
CA LEU A 101 -4.35 -8.83 5.71
C LEU A 101 -4.45 -9.28 7.17
N GLN A 102 -3.33 -9.55 7.83
CA GLN A 102 -3.33 -9.88 9.26
C GLN A 102 -3.86 -8.71 10.11
N LEU A 103 -3.40 -7.48 9.85
CA LEU A 103 -3.89 -6.28 10.54
C LEU A 103 -5.40 -6.08 10.30
N HIS A 104 -5.88 -6.37 9.09
CA HIS A 104 -7.30 -6.33 8.77
C HIS A 104 -8.11 -7.34 9.58
N THR A 105 -7.64 -8.59 9.64
CA THR A 105 -8.27 -9.65 10.45
C THR A 105 -8.31 -9.29 11.94
N PHE A 106 -7.33 -8.54 12.44
CA PHE A 106 -7.32 -8.04 13.82
C PHE A 106 -8.17 -6.78 14.04
N GLY A 107 -8.84 -6.26 13.01
CA GLY A 107 -9.65 -5.04 13.09
C GLY A 107 -8.84 -3.75 13.23
N ILE A 108 -7.52 -3.79 13.01
CA ILE A 108 -6.63 -2.63 13.12
C ILE A 108 -6.77 -1.73 11.89
N ILE A 109 -7.00 -2.33 10.71
CA ILE A 109 -7.27 -1.61 9.46
C ILE A 109 -8.46 -2.20 8.72
N LYS A 110 -9.02 -1.45 7.78
CA LYS A 110 -10.02 -1.94 6.83
C LYS A 110 -9.39 -2.03 5.44
N LEU A 111 -9.17 -3.25 4.97
CA LEU A 111 -8.63 -3.51 3.64
C LEU A 111 -9.76 -3.72 2.64
N HIS A 112 -9.85 -2.85 1.63
CA HIS A 112 -10.87 -2.89 0.58
C HIS A 112 -10.26 -3.42 -0.71
N TYR A 113 -10.64 -4.65 -1.07
CA TYR A 113 -10.13 -5.36 -2.25
C TYR A 113 -11.25 -5.75 -3.26
N GLY A 114 -12.46 -5.25 -3.06
CA GLY A 114 -13.62 -5.51 -3.92
C GLY A 114 -14.37 -4.23 -4.31
N LYS A 115 -15.51 -4.39 -4.99
CA LYS A 115 -16.41 -3.27 -5.30
C LYS A 115 -16.93 -2.66 -4.00
N CYS A 116 -16.92 -1.33 -3.93
CA CYS A 116 -17.57 -0.58 -2.86
C CYS A 116 -19.08 -0.51 -3.14
N TYR A 117 -19.89 -0.55 -2.09
CA TYR A 117 -21.36 -0.46 -2.13
C TYR A 117 -21.82 0.61 -1.15
#